data_AF-A0AAX6FXZ4-F1
#
_entry.id   AF-A0AAX6FXZ4-F1
#
_cell.length_a   1.000
_cell.length_b   1.000
_cell.length_c   1.000
_cell.angle_alpha   90.00
_cell.angle_beta   90.00
_cell.angle_gamma   90.00
#
_symmetry.space_group_name_H-M   'P 1'
#
loop_
_entity.id
_entity.type
_entity.pdbx_description
1 polymer ?
#
loop_
_entity_poly.entity_id
_entity_poly.type
_entity_poly.pdbx_seq_one_letter_code
_entity_poly.pdbx_strand_id
1 'polypeptide(L)'
;MGNISSGDGPTVLVIKDSKGYIYGGYASQPWERKGDFYGDMKSFLFQLYPKASIYRPTGANNNLQWCAFNFSSDSIPNGIGFGGRPNHFGFFLTANFDNGHTFMCTTFDSPSLSKTNQITPEVIECWGVQVKGVQDEKQEQVKGSVLERFKEDRNMLKMVGLANSSD
;
A
#
# COMPACT_ATOMS: atom_id res chain seq x y z
N MET A 1 -11.03 -1.85 16.23
CA MET A 1 -9.70 -2.46 16.45
C MET A 1 -9.08 -2.65 15.08
N GLY A 2 -7.98 -1.96 14.78
CA GLY A 2 -7.29 -2.08 13.50
C GLY A 2 -6.50 -3.39 13.43
N ASN A 3 -6.50 -4.05 12.28
CA ASN A 3 -5.62 -5.17 12.01
C ASN A 3 -4.26 -4.61 11.57
N ILE A 4 -3.17 -5.02 12.22
CA ILE A 4 -1.81 -4.60 11.87
C ILE A 4 -1.14 -5.81 11.23
N SER A 5 -0.89 -5.74 9.93
CA SER A 5 -0.09 -6.73 9.20
C SER A 5 1.19 -6.07 8.71
N SER A 6 2.35 -6.55 9.16
CA SER A 6 3.63 -6.20 8.54
C SER A 6 3.71 -6.93 7.20
N GLY A 7 3.64 -6.21 6.10
CA GLY A 7 3.72 -6.77 4.75
C GLY A 7 4.80 -6.06 3.94
N ASP A 8 5.53 -6.83 3.14
CA ASP A 8 6.58 -6.34 2.23
C ASP A 8 5.99 -5.84 0.90
N GLY A 9 4.73 -5.44 0.91
CA GLY A 9 3.96 -5.07 -0.28
C GLY A 9 3.77 -3.56 -0.44
N PRO A 10 3.25 -3.12 -1.59
CA PRO A 10 2.84 -1.75 -1.79
C PRO A 10 1.74 -1.35 -0.80
N THR A 11 1.66 -0.06 -0.47
CA THR A 11 0.65 0.47 0.44
C THR A 11 -0.06 1.70 -0.13
N VAL A 12 -1.32 1.87 0.25
CA VAL A 12 -2.10 3.09 0.01
C VAL A 12 -2.26 3.80 1.35
N LEU A 13 -1.62 4.96 1.49
CA LEU A 13 -1.81 5.85 2.61
C LEU A 13 -2.91 6.85 2.25
N VAL A 14 -3.96 6.91 3.06
CA VAL A 14 -5.08 7.86 2.92
C VAL A 14 -5.16 8.69 4.18
N ILE A 15 -5.33 10.00 4.02
CA ILE A 15 -5.64 10.90 5.12
C ILE A 15 -6.88 11.74 4.85
N LYS A 16 -7.62 12.00 5.92
CA LYS A 16 -8.58 13.09 6.00
C LYS A 16 -8.03 14.13 6.97
N ASP A 17 -7.87 15.37 6.53
CA ASP A 17 -7.39 16.45 7.39
C ASP A 17 -8.53 17.22 8.10
N SER A 18 -8.15 18.08 9.04
CA SER A 18 -9.07 18.96 9.79
C SER A 18 -9.79 20.01 8.95
N LYS A 19 -9.47 20.13 7.67
CA LYS A 19 -10.18 20.98 6.70
C LYS A 19 -11.14 20.17 5.83
N GLY A 20 -11.25 18.86 6.06
CA GLY A 20 -12.12 17.94 5.35
C GLY A 20 -11.58 17.46 4.01
N TYR A 21 -10.32 17.78 3.66
CA TYR A 21 -9.70 17.30 2.42
C TYR A 21 -9.30 15.84 2.60
N ILE A 22 -9.46 15.05 1.53
CA ILE A 22 -9.12 13.63 1.52
C ILE A 22 -8.14 13.38 0.39
N TYR A 23 -6.96 12.88 0.72
CA TYR A 23 -5.85 12.69 -0.21
C TYR A 23 -4.85 11.70 0.36
N GLY A 24 -3.82 11.37 -0.43
CA GLY A 24 -2.88 10.36 -0.01
C GLY A 24 -1.81 10.05 -1.04
N GLY A 25 -1.09 8.97 -0.78
CA GLY A 25 -0.03 8.48 -1.65
C GLY A 25 -0.07 6.96 -1.73
N TYR A 26 0.19 6.44 -2.93
CA TYR A 26 0.53 5.05 -3.15
C TYR A 26 2.05 4.90 -3.08
N ALA A 27 2.52 4.13 -2.10
CA ALA A 27 3.92 3.73 -1.98
C ALA A 27 4.09 2.36 -2.64
N SER A 28 4.82 2.34 -3.75
CA SER A 28 5.07 1.12 -4.52
C SER A 28 6.10 0.20 -3.87
N GLN A 29 7.01 0.77 -3.09
CA GLN A 29 8.03 0.05 -2.35
C GLN A 29 7.70 0.01 -0.85
N PRO A 30 8.14 -1.02 -0.12
CA PRO A 30 8.00 -1.10 1.33
C PRO A 30 8.55 0.14 2.05
N TRP A 31 8.04 0.40 3.25
CA TRP A 31 8.52 1.50 4.09
C TRP A 31 9.85 1.13 4.74
N GLU A 32 10.94 1.67 4.23
CA GLU A 32 12.30 1.41 4.72
C GLU A 32 12.82 2.63 5.47
N ARG A 33 13.39 2.40 6.67
CA ARG A 33 14.03 3.48 7.45
C ARG A 33 15.26 4.00 6.71
N LYS A 34 15.14 5.14 6.06
CA LYS A 34 16.20 5.83 5.30
C LYS A 34 16.14 7.33 5.54
N GLY A 35 17.31 7.94 5.77
CA GLY A 35 17.47 9.39 5.86
C GLY A 35 17.56 10.09 4.50
N ASP A 36 17.10 9.43 3.43
CA ASP A 36 17.11 9.91 2.06
C ASP A 36 15.91 9.34 1.29
N PHE A 37 15.59 9.96 0.15
CA PHE A 37 14.52 9.48 -0.71
C PHE A 37 14.88 8.16 -1.40
N TYR A 38 13.85 7.35 -1.65
CA TYR A 38 13.94 6.09 -2.38
C TYR A 38 12.63 5.82 -3.12
N GLY A 39 12.45 4.63 -3.69
CA GLY A 39 11.22 4.22 -4.36
C GLY A 39 11.37 4.07 -5.86
N ASP A 40 10.24 3.85 -6.55
CA ASP A 40 10.20 3.71 -8.00
C ASP A 40 9.05 4.53 -8.63
N MET A 41 9.07 4.61 -9.96
CA MET A 41 8.14 5.43 -10.76
C MET A 41 6.67 4.95 -10.72
N LYS A 42 6.37 3.88 -9.96
CA LYS A 42 5.00 3.41 -9.74
C LYS A 42 4.33 4.08 -8.54
N SER A 43 5.08 4.75 -7.67
CA SER A 43 4.51 5.58 -6.59
C SER A 43 3.77 6.78 -7.17
N PHE A 44 2.69 7.24 -6.54
CA PHE A 44 1.94 8.42 -6.99
C PHE A 44 1.18 9.08 -5.84
N LEU A 45 0.88 10.37 -5.98
CA LEU A 45 -0.03 11.09 -5.10
C LEU A 45 -1.44 11.11 -5.68
N PHE A 46 -2.44 11.25 -4.82
CA PHE A 46 -3.82 11.43 -5.26
C PHE A 46 -4.59 12.34 -4.29
N GLN A 47 -5.63 12.97 -4.82
CA GLN A 47 -6.68 13.64 -4.05
C GLN A 47 -8.01 12.94 -4.37
N LEU A 48 -8.83 12.70 -3.34
CA LEU A 48 -10.17 12.14 -3.45
C LEU A 48 -11.25 13.22 -3.26
N TYR A 49 -10.99 14.19 -2.38
CA TYR A 49 -11.88 15.32 -2.10
C TYR A 49 -11.06 16.60 -1.84
N PRO A 50 -11.48 17.78 -2.37
CA PRO A 50 -12.74 18.07 -3.05
C PRO A 50 -12.79 17.68 -4.52
N LYS A 51 -11.63 17.44 -5.16
CA LYS A 51 -11.55 17.04 -6.57
C LYS A 51 -10.72 15.77 -6.69
N ALA A 52 -11.33 14.72 -7.26
CA ALA A 52 -10.60 13.50 -7.56
C ALA A 52 -9.49 13.76 -8.60
N SER A 53 -8.25 13.42 -8.29
CA SER A 53 -7.09 13.63 -9.15
C SER A 53 -5.95 12.67 -8.78
N ILE A 54 -5.14 12.27 -9.77
CA ILE A 54 -3.96 11.41 -9.58
C ILE A 54 -2.74 12.12 -10.19
N TYR A 55 -1.66 12.20 -9.42
CA TYR A 55 -0.42 12.88 -9.77
C TYR A 55 0.72 11.86 -9.82
N ARG A 56 1.14 11.51 -11.04
CA ARG A 56 2.18 10.49 -11.28
C ARG A 56 3.57 11.14 -11.34
N PRO A 57 4.64 10.38 -11.08
CA PRO A 57 5.99 10.90 -11.15
C PRO A 57 6.31 11.46 -12.53
N THR A 58 6.93 12.63 -12.57
CA THR A 58 7.32 13.32 -13.81
C THR A 58 8.61 12.77 -14.42
N GLY A 59 9.43 12.09 -13.60
CA GLY A 59 10.78 11.67 -13.97
C GLY A 59 11.82 12.78 -13.86
N ALA A 60 11.46 13.96 -13.35
CA ALA A 60 12.39 15.07 -13.16
C ALA A 60 13.44 14.80 -12.05
N ASN A 61 13.15 13.90 -11.12
CA ASN A 61 14.04 13.43 -10.05
C ASN A 61 13.56 12.07 -9.52
N ASN A 62 14.35 11.49 -8.62
CA ASN A 62 14.07 10.19 -7.99
C ASN A 62 13.57 10.33 -6.53
N ASN A 63 13.06 11.50 -6.15
CA ASN A 63 12.70 11.80 -4.76
C ASN A 63 11.29 11.29 -4.41
N LEU A 64 11.04 9.99 -4.51
CA LEU A 64 9.68 9.45 -4.66
C LEU A 64 9.00 9.13 -3.32
N GLN A 65 9.66 8.36 -2.47
CA GLN A 65 9.21 7.93 -1.14
C GLN A 65 10.23 8.34 -0.08
N TRP A 66 9.75 8.63 1.13
CA TRP A 66 10.57 9.00 2.30
C TRP A 66 10.03 8.30 3.54
N CYS A 67 10.91 7.72 4.35
CA CYS A 67 10.58 7.18 5.67
C CYS A 67 11.79 7.29 6.59
N ALA A 68 11.77 8.28 7.45
CA ALA A 68 12.81 8.49 8.45
C ALA A 68 12.19 8.52 9.83
N PHE A 69 12.76 7.78 10.78
CA PHE A 69 12.39 7.87 12.19
C PHE A 69 13.62 7.60 13.05
N ASN A 70 13.64 8.18 14.25
CA ASN A 70 14.76 8.13 15.19
C ASN A 70 16.09 8.62 14.57
N PHE A 71 16.04 9.65 13.73
CA PHE A 71 17.21 10.43 13.34
C PHE A 71 17.30 11.69 14.23
N SER A 72 18.49 12.01 14.73
CA SER A 72 18.72 13.17 15.59
C SER A 72 19.02 14.46 14.83
N SER A 73 19.32 14.39 13.53
CA SER A 73 19.65 15.54 12.72
C SER A 73 18.40 16.28 12.25
N ASP A 74 18.31 17.59 12.48
CA ASP A 74 17.22 18.44 11.98
C ASP A 74 17.15 18.49 10.44
N SER A 75 18.24 18.15 9.75
CA SER A 75 18.24 18.02 8.29
C SER A 75 17.47 16.81 7.78
N ILE A 76 17.17 15.83 8.63
CA ILE A 76 16.46 14.59 8.30
C ILE A 76 15.10 14.62 9.01
N PRO A 77 14.05 15.13 8.34
CA PRO A 77 12.73 15.21 8.94
C PRO A 77 12.19 13.81 9.24
N ASN A 78 11.93 13.54 10.52
CA ASN A 78 11.36 12.27 10.96
C ASN A 78 9.87 12.21 10.61
N GLY A 79 9.51 11.26 9.75
CA GLY A 79 8.17 11.04 9.26
C GLY A 79 8.15 10.18 8.00
N ILE A 80 6.98 10.11 7.37
CA ILE A 80 6.77 9.48 6.07
C ILE A 80 6.35 10.52 5.06
N GLY A 81 6.78 10.38 3.81
CA GLY A 81 6.45 11.36 2.79
C GLY A 81 6.68 10.89 1.36
N PHE A 82 6.30 11.76 0.45
CA PHE A 82 6.32 11.55 -0.98
C PHE A 82 6.74 12.85 -1.68
N GLY A 83 7.72 12.76 -2.58
CA GLY A 83 7.99 13.84 -3.52
C GLY A 83 8.69 15.05 -2.91
N GLY A 84 9.34 15.84 -3.76
CA GLY A 84 9.92 17.12 -3.37
C GLY A 84 11.35 16.99 -2.84
N ARG A 85 11.62 17.57 -1.67
CA ARG A 85 12.94 17.58 -1.02
C ARG A 85 12.78 17.59 0.50
N PRO A 86 13.84 17.35 1.30
CA PRO A 86 13.72 17.39 2.75
C PRO A 86 13.14 18.74 3.21
N ASN A 87 12.22 18.68 4.16
CA ASN A 87 11.42 19.81 4.68
C ASN A 87 10.49 20.52 3.67
N HIS A 88 10.36 20.03 2.43
CA HIS A 88 9.44 20.58 1.43
C HIS A 88 8.92 19.48 0.49
N PHE A 89 7.96 18.70 1.02
CA PHE A 89 7.46 17.50 0.37
C PHE A 89 6.14 17.75 -0.36
N GLY A 90 5.86 16.95 -1.40
CA GLY A 90 4.55 16.92 -2.02
C GLY A 90 3.47 16.49 -1.03
N PHE A 91 3.81 15.53 -0.18
CA PHE A 91 3.02 15.12 0.98
C PHE A 91 3.96 14.56 2.06
N PHE A 92 3.78 14.97 3.31
CA PHE A 92 4.55 14.47 4.45
C PHE A 92 3.71 14.45 5.72
N LEU A 93 3.90 13.44 6.54
CA LEU A 93 3.40 13.32 7.91
C LEU A 93 4.58 13.14 8.85
N THR A 94 4.57 13.84 9.97
CA THR A 94 5.57 13.69 11.03
C THR A 94 5.49 12.30 11.66
N ALA A 95 6.59 11.82 12.26
CA ALA A 95 6.66 10.46 12.83
C ALA A 95 5.66 10.16 13.96
N ASN A 96 5.12 11.20 14.62
CA ASN A 96 4.03 11.07 15.59
C ASN A 96 2.64 11.14 14.97
N PHE A 97 2.53 11.33 13.65
CA PHE A 97 1.28 11.37 12.88
C PHE A 97 0.29 12.51 13.22
N ASP A 98 0.67 13.43 14.11
CA ASP A 98 -0.20 14.54 14.51
C ASP A 98 -0.16 15.74 13.55
N ASN A 99 0.92 15.87 12.78
CA ASN A 99 1.17 17.00 11.90
C ASN A 99 1.76 16.57 10.57
N GLY A 100 1.75 17.47 9.60
CA GLY A 100 2.40 17.25 8.33
C GLY A 100 2.34 18.48 7.45
N HIS A 101 2.73 18.30 6.20
CA HIS A 101 2.54 19.31 5.17
C HIS A 101 2.35 18.72 3.78
N THR A 102 1.81 19.55 2.89
CA THR A 102 1.74 19.27 1.45
C THR A 102 2.03 20.55 0.68
N PHE A 103 2.99 20.48 -0.23
CA PHE A 103 3.40 21.58 -1.09
C PHE A 103 3.22 21.21 -2.55
N MET A 104 3.20 22.23 -3.41
CA MET A 104 3.41 22.01 -4.84
C MET A 104 4.80 21.38 -5.03
N CYS A 105 4.88 20.29 -5.80
CA CYS A 105 6.14 19.58 -5.99
C CYS A 105 6.36 19.14 -7.45
N THR A 106 7.61 19.25 -7.91
CA THR A 106 8.01 18.88 -9.28
C THR A 106 8.11 17.37 -9.48
N THR A 107 8.30 16.59 -8.43
CA THR A 107 8.40 15.12 -8.52
C THR A 107 7.13 14.51 -9.10
N PHE A 108 5.95 15.00 -8.70
CA PHE A 108 4.65 14.49 -9.18
C PHE A 108 3.85 15.51 -9.99
N ASP A 109 4.38 16.72 -10.19
CA ASP A 109 3.64 17.88 -10.72
C ASP A 109 2.29 18.09 -10.01
N SER A 110 2.29 17.86 -8.69
CA SER A 110 1.10 17.98 -7.86
C SER A 110 0.97 19.39 -7.30
N PRO A 111 -0.24 19.95 -7.18
CA PRO A 111 -0.49 21.09 -6.32
C PRO A 111 -0.39 20.67 -4.83
N SER A 112 -0.57 21.63 -3.93
CA SER A 112 -0.88 21.30 -2.53
C SER A 112 -2.17 20.48 -2.47
N LEU A 113 -2.16 19.36 -1.74
CA LEU A 113 -3.27 18.41 -1.69
C LEU A 113 -4.35 18.81 -0.67
N SER A 114 -4.08 19.80 0.17
CA SER A 114 -4.99 20.34 1.18
C SER A 114 -5.35 21.79 0.87
N LYS A 115 -6.26 22.36 1.65
CA LYS A 115 -6.56 23.81 1.64
C LYS A 115 -5.36 24.66 2.06
N THR A 116 -4.54 24.15 2.97
CA THR A 116 -3.36 24.83 3.51
C THR A 116 -2.15 23.91 3.46
N ASN A 117 -0.94 24.49 3.39
CA ASN A 117 0.26 23.68 3.30
C ASN A 117 0.57 22.93 4.60
N GLN A 118 0.17 23.45 5.76
CA GLN A 118 0.25 22.72 7.03
C GLN A 118 -1.03 21.93 7.24
N ILE A 119 -0.88 20.67 7.68
CA ILE A 119 -1.99 19.73 7.80
C ILE A 119 -1.99 19.10 9.19
N THR A 120 -3.19 18.92 9.72
CA THR A 120 -3.47 18.18 10.96
C THR A 120 -4.42 17.04 10.57
N PRO A 121 -3.95 15.78 10.56
CA PRO A 121 -4.80 14.64 10.22
C PRO A 121 -5.89 14.42 11.27
N GLU A 122 -7.12 14.17 10.83
CA GLU A 122 -8.21 13.64 11.68
C GLU A 122 -8.28 12.12 11.60
N VAL A 123 -8.07 11.59 10.39
CA VAL A 123 -8.12 10.15 10.11
C VAL A 123 -6.93 9.80 9.24
N ILE A 124 -6.26 8.70 9.60
CA ILE A 124 -5.17 8.12 8.83
C ILE A 124 -5.51 6.64 8.63
N GLU A 125 -5.49 6.20 7.38
CA GLU A 125 -5.63 4.80 7.02
C GLU A 125 -4.44 4.38 6.15
N CYS A 126 -3.90 3.20 6.41
CA CYS A 126 -2.84 2.61 5.60
C CYS A 126 -3.27 1.20 5.21
N TRP A 127 -3.39 0.97 3.90
CA TRP A 127 -3.90 -0.27 3.34
C TRP A 127 -2.78 -1.00 2.58
N GLY A 128 -2.49 -2.24 2.97
CA GLY A 128 -1.59 -3.10 2.20
C GLY A 128 -2.25 -3.60 0.92
N VAL A 129 -1.56 -3.49 -0.22
CA VAL A 129 -2.06 -3.97 -1.51
C VAL A 129 -1.55 -5.38 -1.75
N GLN A 130 -2.47 -6.34 -1.69
CA GLN A 130 -2.20 -7.73 -2.05
C GLN A 130 -2.43 -7.90 -3.54
N VAL A 131 -1.35 -8.12 -4.29
CA VAL A 131 -1.47 -8.59 -5.67
C VAL A 131 -1.68 -10.10 -5.58
N LYS A 132 -2.90 -10.57 -5.85
CA LYS A 132 -3.13 -12.01 -6.03
C LYS A 132 -2.19 -12.49 -7.12
N GLY A 133 -1.14 -13.20 -6.73
CA GLY A 133 -0.28 -13.86 -7.70
C GLY A 133 -1.07 -14.98 -8.37
N VAL A 134 -0.72 -15.30 -9.61
CA VAL A 134 -1.08 -16.54 -10.33
C VAL A 134 -0.62 -17.81 -9.56
N GLN A 135 -0.07 -17.67 -8.35
CA GLN A 135 0.38 -18.74 -7.47
C GLN A 135 -0.62 -19.10 -6.36
N ASP A 136 -1.63 -18.28 -6.07
CA ASP A 136 -2.66 -18.60 -5.07
C ASP A 136 -3.65 -19.68 -5.53
N GLU A 137 -3.64 -20.05 -6.81
CA GLU A 137 -4.42 -21.19 -7.32
C GLU A 137 -3.80 -22.56 -7.02
N LYS A 138 -2.56 -22.64 -6.50
CA LYS A 138 -1.89 -23.94 -6.23
C LYS A 138 -2.04 -24.48 -4.82
N GLN A 139 -2.72 -23.79 -3.90
CA GLN A 139 -2.90 -24.27 -2.52
C GLN A 139 -4.32 -24.73 -2.14
N GLU A 140 -5.24 -24.85 -3.11
CA GLU A 140 -6.51 -25.56 -2.92
C GLU A 140 -6.58 -26.92 -3.66
N GLN A 141 -5.44 -27.53 -3.99
CA GLN A 141 -5.43 -28.95 -4.33
C GLN A 141 -5.59 -29.78 -3.05
N VAL A 142 -6.85 -30.09 -2.74
CA VAL A 142 -7.37 -31.16 -1.89
C VAL A 142 -6.28 -32.07 -1.33
N LYS A 143 -5.93 -31.86 -0.05
CA LYS A 143 -5.15 -32.79 0.78
C LYS A 143 -5.95 -34.08 0.97
N GLY A 144 -5.93 -34.93 -0.04
CA GLY A 144 -6.33 -36.33 0.07
C GLY A 144 -5.20 -37.17 -0.49
N SER A 145 -4.76 -38.18 0.25
CA SER A 145 -3.80 -39.14 -0.31
C SER A 145 -4.40 -39.78 -1.57
N VAL A 146 -3.57 -40.17 -2.53
CA VAL A 146 -4.04 -40.86 -3.75
C VAL A 146 -4.94 -42.07 -3.41
N LEU A 147 -4.66 -42.74 -2.28
CA LEU A 147 -5.47 -43.82 -1.72
C LEU A 147 -6.87 -43.38 -1.27
N GLU A 148 -7.06 -42.16 -0.78
CA GLU A 148 -8.37 -41.63 -0.39
C GLU A 148 -9.24 -41.31 -1.60
N ARG A 149 -8.65 -40.75 -2.66
CA ARG A 149 -9.37 -40.53 -3.93
C ARG A 149 -9.90 -41.85 -4.52
N PHE A 150 -9.09 -42.91 -4.49
CA PHE A 150 -9.53 -44.23 -4.93
C PHE A 150 -10.61 -44.86 -4.03
N LYS A 151 -10.66 -44.51 -2.74
CA LYS A 151 -11.76 -44.95 -1.85
C LYS A 151 -13.07 -44.23 -2.20
N GLU A 152 -13.01 -42.93 -2.46
CA GLU A 152 -14.18 -42.14 -2.86
C GLU A 152 -14.74 -42.61 -4.21
N ASP A 153 -13.87 -42.79 -5.21
CA ASP A 153 -14.27 -43.29 -6.53
C ASP A 153 -14.91 -44.69 -6.44
N ARG A 154 -14.32 -45.58 -5.63
CA ARG A 154 -14.87 -46.92 -5.40
C ARG A 154 -16.23 -46.87 -4.70
N ASN A 155 -16.41 -45.96 -3.75
CA ASN A 155 -17.68 -45.79 -3.05
C ASN A 155 -18.75 -45.19 -3.97
N MET A 156 -18.38 -44.26 -4.86
CA MET A 156 -19.26 -43.70 -5.88
C MET A 156 -19.69 -44.76 -6.89
N LEU A 157 -18.77 -45.60 -7.38
CA LEU A 157 -19.08 -46.71 -8.27
C LEU A 157 -20.03 -47.75 -7.62
N LYS A 158 -19.93 -47.96 -6.31
CA LYS A 158 -20.88 -48.79 -5.55
C LYS A 158 -22.27 -48.15 -5.46
N MET A 159 -22.34 -46.83 -5.21
CA MET A 159 -23.59 -46.08 -5.12
C MET A 159 -24.36 -46.07 -6.46
N VAL A 160 -23.65 -46.05 -7.59
CA VAL A 160 -24.24 -46.06 -8.94
C VAL A 160 -24.48 -47.49 -9.46
N GLY A 161 -24.21 -48.52 -8.65
CA GLY A 161 -24.48 -49.93 -8.99
C GLY A 161 -23.51 -50.55 -10.01
N LEU A 162 -22.45 -49.83 -10.40
CA LEU A 162 -21.48 -50.26 -11.41
C LEU A 162 -20.35 -51.15 -10.84
N ALA A 163 -20.28 -51.31 -9.52
CA ALA A 163 -19.18 -52.03 -8.88
C ALA A 163 -19.21 -53.57 -9.05
N ASN A 164 -20.29 -54.13 -9.62
CA ASN A 164 -20.48 -55.59 -9.75
C ASN A 164 -20.88 -56.04 -11.18
N SER A 165 -20.29 -55.44 -12.22
CA SER A 165 -20.38 -56.02 -13.57
C SER A 165 -19.03 -56.60 -13.96
N SER A 166 -18.76 -57.82 -13.50
CA SER A 166 -17.75 -58.72 -14.03
C SER A 166 -18.22 -60.15 -13.77
N ASP A 167 -18.91 -60.73 -14.75
CA ASP A 167 -18.78 -62.14 -15.08
C ASP A 167 -17.67 -62.29 -16.12
#